data_AF-A0A328BDD4-F1
#
_entry.id   AF-A0A328BDD4-F1
#
_cell.length_a   1.000
_cell.length_b   1.000
_cell.length_c   1.000
_cell.angle_alpha   90.00
_cell.angle_beta   90.00
_cell.angle_gamma   90.00
#
_symmetry.space_group_name_H-M   'P 1'
#
loop_
_entity.id
_entity.type
_entity.pdbx_description
1 polymer ?
#
loop_
_entity_poly.entity_id
_entity_poly.type
_entity_poly.pdbx_seq_one_letter_code
_entity_poly.pdbx_strand_id
1 'polypeptide(L)'
;MAGNLRHWPMNSSASPPLDAFEWLLLSLVAQHDGRWYWYQLDRAIVRRLGALDRPLSASIARLTAAGYLAGRPPADSRPKYLLGPQGHTLLREYGLSPLL
;
A
#
# COMPACT_ATOMS: atom_id res chain seq x y z
N MET A 1 -16.83 -39.25 -21.69
CA MET A 1 -17.03 -37.87 -21.19
C MET A 1 -16.34 -37.76 -19.82
N ALA A 2 -15.01 -37.62 -19.81
CA ALA A 2 -14.24 -37.41 -18.59
C ALA A 2 -14.10 -35.89 -18.41
N GLY A 3 -14.83 -35.34 -17.44
CA GLY A 3 -14.74 -33.93 -17.08
C GLY A 3 -13.37 -33.66 -16.47
N ASN A 4 -12.54 -32.90 -17.18
CA ASN A 4 -11.26 -32.40 -16.71
C ASN A 4 -11.45 -31.69 -15.35
N LEU A 5 -10.92 -32.30 -14.29
CA LEU A 5 -10.68 -31.65 -13.00
C LEU A 5 -9.75 -30.48 -13.28
N ARG A 6 -10.34 -29.28 -13.39
CA ARG A 6 -9.60 -28.04 -13.53
C ARG A 6 -8.73 -27.93 -12.28
N HIS A 7 -7.43 -28.03 -12.51
CA HIS A 7 -6.40 -27.80 -11.53
C HIS A 7 -6.72 -26.49 -10.82
N TRP A 8 -6.95 -26.54 -9.50
CA TRP A 8 -6.81 -25.34 -8.69
C TRP A 8 -5.37 -24.89 -8.91
N PRO A 9 -5.11 -23.67 -9.43
CA PRO A 9 -3.74 -23.18 -9.42
C PRO A 9 -3.31 -23.07 -7.95
N MET A 10 -2.57 -24.08 -7.48
CA MET A 10 -1.66 -23.96 -6.34
C MET A 10 -0.53 -23.03 -6.77
N ASN A 11 -0.83 -21.74 -6.81
CA ASN A 11 0.13 -20.65 -6.75
C ASN A 11 -0.66 -19.37 -6.56
N SER A 12 -0.75 -18.95 -5.32
CA SER A 12 -0.84 -17.54 -5.03
C SER A 12 0.16 -17.32 -3.93
N SER A 13 1.32 -16.81 -4.31
CA SER A 13 2.17 -16.01 -3.44
C SER A 13 1.33 -14.79 -3.04
N ALA A 14 0.37 -15.02 -2.16
CA ALA A 14 -0.63 -14.04 -1.79
C ALA A 14 0.10 -12.96 -1.01
N SER A 15 0.26 -11.81 -1.65
CA SER A 15 0.38 -10.52 -1.00
C SER A 15 -0.31 -10.56 0.37
N PRO A 16 0.38 -10.33 1.50
CA PRO A 16 -0.26 -10.37 2.82
C PRO A 16 -1.55 -9.55 2.80
N PRO A 17 -2.64 -10.03 3.44
CA PRO A 17 -3.94 -9.36 3.36
C PRO A 17 -3.79 -7.95 3.92
N LEU A 18 -3.91 -6.96 3.03
CA LEU A 18 -3.91 -5.55 3.41
C LEU A 18 -5.27 -5.20 3.98
N ASP A 19 -5.27 -4.49 5.10
CA ASP A 19 -6.50 -3.94 5.65
C ASP A 19 -6.93 -2.65 4.91
N ALA A 20 -8.15 -2.17 5.18
CA ALA A 20 -8.72 -1.00 4.52
C ALA A 20 -7.86 0.28 4.62
N PHE A 21 -7.09 0.44 5.70
CA PHE A 21 -6.22 1.60 5.89
C PHE A 21 -4.89 1.44 5.16
N GLU A 22 -4.35 0.23 5.11
CA GLU A 22 -3.16 -0.07 4.32
C GLU A 22 -3.46 0.12 2.82
N TRP A 23 -4.65 -0.27 2.37
CA TRP A 23 -5.17 0.07 1.05
C TRP A 23 -5.28 1.59 0.84
N LEU A 24 -5.91 2.31 1.77
CA LEU A 24 -6.02 3.76 1.71
C LEU A 24 -4.63 4.44 1.62
N LEU A 25 -3.68 3.97 2.41
CA LEU A 25 -2.29 4.45 2.39
C LEU A 25 -1.65 4.27 1.03
N LEU A 26 -1.73 3.08 0.46
CA LEU A 26 -1.17 2.80 -0.87
C LEU A 26 -1.85 3.65 -1.95
N SER A 27 -3.17 3.79 -1.91
CA SER A 27 -3.90 4.64 -2.86
C SER A 27 -3.51 6.11 -2.75
N LEU A 28 -3.31 6.63 -1.55
CA LEU A 28 -2.86 8.02 -1.33
C LEU A 28 -1.44 8.23 -1.87
N VAL A 29 -0.52 7.29 -1.62
CA VAL A 29 0.84 7.38 -2.16
C VAL A 29 0.84 7.28 -3.69
N ALA A 30 -0.03 6.43 -4.26
CA ALA A 30 -0.18 6.24 -5.70
C ALA A 30 -0.67 7.48 -6.43
N GLN A 31 -1.66 8.18 -5.88
CA GLN A 31 -2.26 9.39 -6.47
C GLN A 31 -1.29 10.57 -6.61
N HIS A 32 -0.17 10.53 -5.89
CA HIS A 32 0.70 11.71 -5.74
C HIS A 32 2.15 11.46 -6.19
N ASP A 33 2.33 10.65 -7.24
CA ASP A 33 3.63 10.32 -7.84
C ASP A 33 4.70 9.90 -6.81
N GLY A 34 4.27 9.30 -5.69
CA GLY A 34 5.12 8.82 -4.61
C GLY A 34 5.96 9.90 -3.89
N ARG A 35 5.53 11.16 -3.89
CA ARG A 35 6.23 12.25 -3.19
C ARG A 35 5.51 12.72 -1.93
N TRP A 36 5.12 11.79 -1.07
CA TRP A 36 4.48 12.14 0.20
C TRP A 36 5.43 12.08 1.37
N TYR A 37 5.49 13.18 2.14
CA TYR A 37 6.14 13.20 3.44
C TYR A 37 5.22 12.56 4.49
N TRP A 38 5.83 12.02 5.56
CA TRP A 38 5.08 11.43 6.68
C TRP A 38 3.96 12.36 7.19
N TYR A 39 4.25 13.64 7.41
CA TYR A 39 3.27 14.61 7.93
C TYR A 39 2.14 14.92 6.94
N GLN A 40 2.38 14.73 5.63
CA GLN A 40 1.34 14.89 4.60
C GLN A 40 0.42 13.67 4.58
N LEU A 41 0.99 12.45 4.72
CA LEU A 41 0.22 11.22 4.90
C LEU A 41 -0.68 11.34 6.13
N ASP A 42 -0.08 11.69 7.27
CA ASP A 42 -0.79 11.85 8.53
C ASP A 42 -1.95 12.84 8.41
N ARG A 43 -1.69 14.07 7.94
CA ARG A 43 -2.74 15.09 7.75
C ARG A 43 -3.82 14.67 6.77
N ALA A 44 -3.47 14.07 5.64
CA ALA A 44 -4.47 13.68 4.65
C ALA A 44 -5.37 12.56 5.15
N ILE A 45 -4.82 11.62 5.91
CA ILE A 45 -5.58 10.54 6.51
C ILE A 45 -6.46 11.08 7.63
N VAL A 46 -5.94 11.92 8.53
CA VAL A 46 -6.74 12.60 9.56
C VAL A 46 -7.86 13.43 8.91
N ARG A 47 -7.59 14.12 7.80
CA ARG A 47 -8.63 14.87 7.06
C ARG A 47 -9.73 13.95 6.50
N ARG A 48 -9.42 12.70 6.17
CA ARG A 48 -10.34 11.76 5.52
C ARG A 48 -11.08 10.85 6.51
N LEU A 49 -10.45 10.51 7.62
CA LEU A 49 -10.98 9.62 8.66
C LEU A 49 -11.40 10.37 9.95
N GLY A 50 -11.06 11.66 10.08
CA GLY A 50 -11.34 12.48 11.26
C GLY A 50 -10.33 12.27 12.39
N ALA A 51 -9.95 11.02 12.68
CA ALA A 51 -8.94 10.65 13.65
C ALA A 51 -8.19 9.39 13.21
N LEU A 52 -6.99 9.20 13.77
CA LEU A 52 -6.20 7.98 13.61
C LEU A 52 -6.32 7.12 14.88
N ASP A 53 -7.11 6.05 14.81
CA ASP A 53 -7.21 5.08 15.92
C ASP A 53 -6.00 4.15 16.02
N ARG A 54 -5.05 4.28 15.07
CA ARG A 54 -3.85 3.44 15.00
C ARG A 54 -2.61 4.24 14.60
N PRO A 55 -1.42 3.81 15.04
CA PRO A 55 -0.17 4.45 14.67
C PRO A 55 0.14 4.25 13.17
N LEU A 56 0.13 5.36 12.42
CA LEU A 56 0.51 5.42 11.01
C LEU A 56 1.88 4.75 10.74
N SER A 57 2.83 4.95 11.65
CA SER A 57 4.18 4.38 11.57
C SER A 57 4.20 2.84 11.48
N ALA A 58 3.29 2.15 12.17
CA ALA A 58 3.23 0.69 12.14
C ALA A 58 2.75 0.16 10.79
N SER A 59 1.74 0.80 10.20
CA SER A 59 1.23 0.42 8.87
C SER A 59 2.26 0.73 7.78
N ILE A 60 2.93 1.88 7.85
CA ILE A 60 4.04 2.21 6.95
C ILE A 60 5.17 1.17 7.08
N ALA A 61 5.57 0.80 8.30
CA ALA A 61 6.63 -0.19 8.50
C ALA A 61 6.29 -1.56 7.89
N ARG A 62 5.03 -2.02 8.04
CA ARG A 62 4.55 -3.26 7.42
C ARG A 62 4.56 -3.17 5.89
N LEU A 63 4.02 -2.09 5.33
CA LEU A 63 3.99 -1.87 3.88
C LEU A 63 5.40 -1.77 3.29
N THR A 64 6.34 -1.14 3.99
CA THR A 64 7.76 -1.08 3.59
C THR A 64 8.41 -2.46 3.68
N ALA A 65 8.19 -3.21 4.77
CA ALA A 65 8.74 -4.55 4.93
C ALA A 65 8.22 -5.53 3.86
N ALA A 66 6.96 -5.37 3.45
CA ALA A 66 6.36 -6.14 2.36
C ALA A 66 6.75 -5.64 0.95
N GLY A 67 7.53 -4.56 0.84
CA GLY A 67 7.96 -4.01 -0.45
C GLY A 67 6.86 -3.26 -1.23
N TYR A 68 5.73 -2.96 -0.58
CA TYR A 68 4.67 -2.12 -1.16
C TYR A 68 5.02 -0.64 -1.13
N LEU A 69 5.76 -0.20 -0.12
CA LEU A 69 6.31 1.15 -0.02
C LEU A 69 7.84 1.11 -0.06
N ALA A 70 8.42 2.11 -0.71
CA ALA A 70 9.84 2.40 -0.71
C ALA A 70 10.05 3.74 0.02
N GLY A 71 10.63 3.68 1.22
CA GLY A 71 10.84 4.84 2.08
C GLY A 71 10.99 4.39 3.53
N ARG A 72 11.98 4.95 4.24
CA ARG A 72 12.29 4.56 5.62
C ARG A 72 11.60 5.51 6.61
N PRO A 73 10.82 5.02 7.60
CA PRO A 73 10.35 5.85 8.71
C PRO A 73 11.54 6.36 9.54
N PRO A 74 11.45 7.55 10.17
CA PRO A 74 12.57 8.48 10.22
C PRO A 74 13.67 8.08 11.20
N ALA A 75 14.91 8.24 10.73
CA ALA A 75 16.02 8.71 11.55
C ALA A 75 16.28 10.20 11.32
N ASP A 76 15.77 10.81 10.24
CA ASP A 76 15.99 12.22 9.96
C ASP A 76 14.88 12.86 9.10
N SER A 77 14.79 14.18 9.22
CA SER A 77 13.57 15.00 9.24
C SER A 77 12.66 15.08 7.99
N ARG A 78 12.85 14.32 6.89
CA ARG A 78 11.95 14.39 5.71
C ARG A 78 11.87 13.10 4.87
N PRO A 79 11.40 11.96 5.40
CA PRO A 79 11.24 10.76 4.58
C PRO A 79 10.13 10.96 3.54
N LYS A 80 10.46 10.70 2.28
CA LYS A 80 9.51 10.61 1.16
C LYS A 80 9.15 9.13 0.98
N TYR A 81 7.85 8.83 0.92
CA TYR A 81 7.38 7.47 0.64
C TYR A 81 6.91 7.38 -0.80
N LEU A 82 7.57 6.48 -1.54
CA LEU A 82 7.25 6.10 -2.89
C LEU A 82 6.56 4.73 -2.89
N LEU A 83 5.85 4.40 -3.96
CA LEU A 83 5.42 3.01 -4.18
C LEU A 83 6.65 2.14 -4.44
N GLY A 84 6.71 1.00 -3.77
CA GLY A 84 7.67 -0.05 -4.07
C GLY A 84 7.21 -0.90 -5.27
N PRO A 85 8.08 -1.77 -5.80
CA PRO A 85 7.74 -2.64 -6.93
C PRO A 85 6.49 -3.49 -6.68
N GLN A 86 6.32 -4.03 -5.46
CA GLN A 86 5.13 -4.82 -5.13
C GLN A 86 3.88 -3.94 -5.04
N GLY A 87 4.02 -2.68 -4.60
CA GLY A 87 2.91 -1.73 -4.52
C GLY A 87 2.38 -1.37 -5.90
N HIS A 88 3.28 -1.16 -6.87
CA HIS A 88 2.90 -0.95 -8.26
C HIS A 88 2.23 -2.17 -8.88
N THR A 89 2.76 -3.38 -8.65
CA THR A 89 2.15 -4.62 -9.12
C THR A 89 0.76 -4.79 -8.53
N LEU A 90 0.63 -4.61 -7.22
CA LEU A 90 -0.65 -4.74 -6.51
C LEU A 90 -1.69 -3.75 -7.05
N LEU A 91 -1.35 -2.47 -7.19
CA LEU A 91 -2.31 -1.48 -7.71
C LEU A 91 -2.73 -1.78 -9.14
N ARG A 92 -1.82 -2.30 -9.97
CA ARG A 92 -2.12 -2.72 -11.35
C ARG A 92 -3.02 -3.95 -11.40
N GLU A 93 -2.77 -4.96 -10.57
CA GLU A 93 -3.59 -6.17 -10.48
C GLU A 93 -5.04 -5.87 -10.11
N TYR A 94 -5.25 -4.86 -9.26
CA TYR A 94 -6.57 -4.42 -8.82
C TYR A 94 -7.20 -3.34 -9.72
N GLY A 95 -6.55 -2.96 -10.82
CA GLY A 95 -7.07 -1.95 -11.76
C GLY A 95 -7.10 -0.52 -11.21
N LEU A 96 -6.37 -0.24 -10.12
CA LEU A 96 -6.29 1.08 -9.50
C LEU A 96 -5.23 1.91 -10.21
N SER A 97 -5.61 2.55 -11.32
CA SER A 97 -4.75 3.49 -12.04
C SER A 97 -4.68 4.82 -11.27
N PRO A 98 -3.49 5.40 -11.03
CA PRO A 98 -3.34 6.69 -10.34
C PRO A 98 -3.90 7.91 -11.10
N LEU A 99 -4.50 7.70 -12.28
CA LEU A 99 -5.03 8.73 -13.19
C LEU A 99 -6.58 8.84 -13.16
N LEU A 100 -7.24 8.36 -12.11
CA LEU A 100 -8.69 8.50 -11.91
C LEU A 100 -9.02 9.39 -10.70
#